data_AF-A0A0U4A8I6-F1
#
_entry.id   AF-A0A0U4A8I6-F1
#
_cell.length_a   1.000
_cell.length_b   1.000
_cell.length_c   1.000
_cell.angle_alpha   90.00
_cell.angle_beta   90.00
_cell.angle_gamma   90.00
#
_symmetry.space_group_name_H-M   'P 1'
#
loop_
_entity.id
_entity.type
_entity.pdbx_description
1 polymer ?
#
loop_
_entity_poly.entity_id
_entity_poly.type
_entity_poly.pdbx_seq_one_letter_code
_entity_poly.pdbx_strand_id
1 'polypeptide(L)'
;MPYSSFLTPPAGLSPEQHQQWTRRQYVAECAIDFLAAKDQSLNDSVLAHLQDYVSGEASLGQAIGRLVDYFARESGAGHQPLAS
;
A
#
# COMPACT_ATOMS: atom_id res chain seq x y z
N MET A 1 2.55 12.08 -18.04
CA MET A 1 1.72 11.97 -16.82
C MET A 1 2.26 10.80 -16.03
N PRO A 2 2.73 10.96 -14.79
CA PRO A 2 2.97 9.78 -13.97
C PRO A 2 1.63 9.05 -13.84
N TYR A 3 1.57 7.81 -14.31
CA TYR A 3 0.40 6.97 -14.07
C TYR A 3 0.34 6.74 -12.57
N SER A 4 -0.73 7.19 -11.92
CA SER A 4 -0.93 6.85 -10.51
C SER A 4 -1.27 5.36 -10.42
N SER A 5 -0.61 4.65 -9.52
CA SER A 5 -0.90 3.24 -9.22
C SER A 5 -2.23 3.06 -8.47
N PHE A 6 -2.90 4.16 -8.12
CA PHE A 6 -4.13 4.18 -7.35
C PHE A 6 -5.35 4.49 -8.22
N LEU A 7 -6.50 4.02 -7.75
CA LEU A 7 -7.79 4.36 -8.32
C LEU A 7 -8.02 5.88 -8.28
N THR A 8 -8.79 6.38 -9.23
CA THR A 8 -9.24 7.78 -9.20
C THR A 8 -10.19 8.03 -8.03
N PRO A 9 -10.14 9.20 -7.38
CA PRO A 9 -11.10 9.55 -6.35
C PRO A 9 -12.55 9.50 -6.90
N PRO A 10 -13.51 8.95 -6.14
CA PRO A 10 -14.90 8.86 -6.57
C PRO A 10 -15.51 10.24 -6.81
N ALA A 11 -16.45 10.31 -7.75
CA ALA A 11 -17.22 11.52 -7.98
C ALA A 11 -18.10 11.82 -6.75
N GLY A 12 -18.24 13.11 -6.41
CA GLY A 12 -19.11 13.55 -5.30
C GLY A 12 -18.44 13.66 -3.94
N LEU A 13 -17.12 13.47 -3.83
CA LEU A 13 -16.38 13.84 -2.62
C LEU A 13 -16.51 15.34 -2.33
N SER A 14 -16.67 15.69 -1.06
CA SER A 14 -16.56 17.08 -0.61
C SER A 14 -15.14 17.62 -0.82
N PRO A 15 -14.92 18.95 -0.84
CA PRO A 15 -13.58 19.52 -0.98
C PRO A 15 -12.59 19.00 0.08
N GLU A 16 -13.05 18.82 1.32
CA GLU A 16 -12.23 18.30 2.41
C GLU A 16 -11.87 16.82 2.18
N GLN A 17 -12.84 16.00 1.76
CA GLN A 17 -12.59 14.60 1.44
C GLN A 17 -11.63 14.44 0.26
N HIS A 18 -11.74 15.32 -0.74
CA HIS A 18 -10.82 15.34 -1.87
C HIS A 18 -9.39 15.70 -1.42
N GLN A 19 -9.25 16.71 -0.55
CA GLN A 19 -7.94 17.06 0.02
C GLN A 19 -7.34 15.91 0.85
N GLN A 20 -8.17 15.21 1.63
CA GLN A 20 -7.73 14.04 2.38
C GLN A 20 -7.29 12.90 1.45
N TRP A 21 -8.04 12.63 0.38
CA TRP A 21 -7.67 11.64 -0.64
C TRP A 21 -6.30 11.96 -1.24
N THR A 22 -6.11 13.18 -1.76
CA THR A 22 -4.84 13.60 -2.37
C THR A 22 -3.67 13.47 -1.39
N ARG A 23 -3.87 13.83 -0.11
CA ARG A 23 -2.84 13.69 0.91
C ARG A 23 -2.48 12.22 1.17
N ARG A 24 -3.48 11.34 1.29
CA ARG A 24 -3.25 9.90 1.52
C ARG A 24 -2.61 9.25 0.30
N GLN A 25 -3.03 9.63 -0.90
CA GLN A 25 -2.43 9.18 -2.15
C GLN A 25 -0.95 9.54 -2.22
N TYR A 26 -0.58 10.80 -1.93
CA TYR A 26 0.82 11.22 -1.89
C TYR A 26 1.65 10.38 -0.89
N VAL A 27 1.12 10.13 0.31
CA VAL A 27 1.80 9.29 1.31
C VAL A 27 1.97 7.84 0.80
N ALA A 28 0.96 7.30 0.13
CA ALA A 28 1.02 5.96 -0.45
C ALA A 28 2.03 5.87 -1.61
N GLU A 29 2.13 6.90 -2.44
CA GLU A 29 3.16 7.01 -3.50
C GLU A 29 4.57 7.06 -2.89
N CYS A 30 4.79 7.84 -1.83
CA CYS A 30 6.07 7.84 -1.10
C CYS A 30 6.40 6.45 -0.50
N ALA A 31 5.40 5.70 -0.04
CA ALA A 31 5.61 4.34 0.46
C ALA A 31 6.03 3.37 -0.66
N ILE A 32 5.43 3.50 -1.85
CA ILE A 32 5.83 2.75 -3.05
C ILE A 32 7.29 3.03 -3.40
N ASP A 33 7.67 4.31 -3.48
CA ASP A 33 9.05 4.71 -3.81
C ASP A 33 10.05 4.18 -2.78
N PHE A 34 9.70 4.23 -1.49
CA PHE A 34 10.54 3.69 -0.42
C PHE A 34 10.73 2.17 -0.55
N LEU A 35 9.64 1.43 -0.80
CA LEU A 35 9.70 -0.03 -0.97
C LEU A 35 10.49 -0.42 -2.22
N ALA A 36 10.30 0.28 -3.32
CA ALA A 36 11.09 0.10 -4.55
C ALA A 36 12.59 0.33 -4.30
N ALA A 37 12.94 1.40 -3.57
CA ALA A 37 14.33 1.69 -3.20
C ALA A 37 14.95 0.66 -2.23
N LYS A 38 14.14 -0.23 -1.65
CA LYS A 38 14.55 -1.34 -0.78
C LYS A 38 14.49 -2.70 -1.48
N ASP A 39 14.35 -2.71 -2.81
CA ASP A 39 14.19 -3.92 -3.63
C ASP A 39 13.05 -4.83 -3.15
N GLN A 40 12.03 -4.24 -2.49
CA GLN A 40 10.84 -4.98 -2.05
C GLN A 40 9.86 -5.12 -3.22
N SER A 41 9.19 -6.28 -3.30
CA SER A 41 8.22 -6.54 -4.35
C SER A 41 6.98 -5.67 -4.20
N LEU A 42 6.64 -4.90 -5.25
CA LEU A 42 5.43 -4.10 -5.36
C LEU A 42 4.32 -4.88 -6.04
N ASN A 43 3.89 -5.98 -5.43
CA ASN A 43 2.80 -6.80 -5.97
C ASN A 43 1.42 -6.25 -5.60
N ASP A 44 0.39 -6.89 -6.16
CA ASP A 44 -1.01 -6.50 -6.01
C ASP A 44 -1.47 -6.43 -4.53
N SER A 45 -0.89 -7.23 -3.63
CA SER A 45 -1.27 -7.19 -2.21
C SER A 45 -0.77 -5.91 -1.53
N VAL A 46 0.46 -5.50 -1.82
CA VAL A 46 1.04 -4.24 -1.33
C VAL A 46 0.22 -3.06 -1.84
N LEU A 47 -0.08 -3.06 -3.15
CA LEU A 47 -0.87 -1.99 -3.77
C LEU A 47 -2.31 -1.95 -3.22
N ALA A 48 -2.94 -3.10 -2.97
CA ALA A 48 -4.28 -3.16 -2.38
C ALA A 48 -4.32 -2.58 -0.96
N HIS A 49 -3.32 -2.90 -0.11
CA HIS A 49 -3.27 -2.34 1.25
C HIS A 49 -3.08 -0.82 1.26
N LEU A 50 -2.28 -0.30 0.32
CA LEU A 50 -2.11 1.13 0.15
C LEU A 50 -3.37 1.78 -0.44
N GLN A 51 -4.07 1.11 -1.36
CA GLN A 51 -5.34 1.58 -1.91
C GLN A 51 -6.43 1.72 -0.84
N ASP A 52 -6.55 0.76 0.08
CA ASP A 52 -7.47 0.84 1.22
C ASP A 52 -7.18 2.07 2.10
N TYR A 53 -5.90 2.41 2.27
CA TYR A 53 -5.53 3.64 2.97
C TYR A 53 -5.93 4.89 2.20
N VAL A 54 -5.65 4.95 0.89
CA VAL A 54 -6.00 6.09 0.03
C VAL A 54 -7.52 6.34 0.05
N SER A 55 -8.33 5.29 -0.06
CA SER A 55 -9.79 5.38 -0.01
C SER A 55 -10.33 5.72 1.38
N GLY A 56 -9.55 5.50 2.44
CA GLY A 56 -9.98 5.70 3.82
C GLY A 56 -10.68 4.51 4.47
N GLU A 57 -10.72 3.37 3.79
CA GLU A 57 -11.17 2.09 4.35
C GLU A 57 -10.20 1.58 5.43
N ALA A 58 -8.94 2.00 5.37
CA ALA A 58 -7.93 1.74 6.38
C ALA A 58 -7.28 3.03 6.89
N SER A 59 -6.95 3.05 8.18
CA SER A 59 -6.00 4.03 8.72
C SER A 59 -4.57 3.73 8.26
N LEU A 60 -3.68 4.72 8.34
CA LEU A 60 -2.26 4.53 8.02
C LEU A 60 -1.62 3.40 8.84
N GLY A 61 -1.93 3.35 10.15
CA GLY A 61 -1.40 2.31 11.04
C GLY A 61 -1.85 0.90 10.64
N GLN A 62 -3.11 0.75 10.20
CA GLN A 62 -3.61 -0.54 9.71
C GLN A 62 -2.93 -0.94 8.39
N ALA A 63 -2.75 0.00 7.45
CA ALA A 63 -2.06 -0.29 6.20
C ALA A 63 -0.60 -0.70 6.44
N ILE A 64 0.12 0.02 7.29
CA ILE A 64 1.50 -0.34 7.68
C ILE A 64 1.55 -1.73 8.34
N GLY A 65 0.63 -2.02 9.28
CA GLY A 65 0.56 -3.33 9.93
C GLY A 65 0.38 -4.47 8.93
N ARG A 66 -0.54 -4.31 7.97
CA ARG A 66 -0.76 -5.29 6.90
C ARG A 66 0.47 -5.49 6.01
N LEU A 67 1.18 -4.41 5.67
CA LEU A 67 2.43 -4.49 4.90
C LEU A 67 3.54 -5.22 5.68
N VAL A 68 3.70 -4.94 6.97
CA VAL A 68 4.67 -5.63 7.83
C VAL A 68 4.34 -7.12 7.91
N ASP A 69 3.08 -7.48 8.15
CA ASP A 69 2.63 -8.87 8.20
C ASP A 69 2.85 -9.59 6.86
N TYR A 70 2.63 -8.89 5.74
CA TYR A 70 2.85 -9.40 4.39
C TYR A 70 4.32 -9.77 4.17
N PHE A 71 5.25 -8.82 4.41
CA PHE A 71 6.68 -9.05 4.21
C PHE A 71 7.26 -10.07 5.19
N ALA A 72 6.74 -10.14 6.42
CA ALA A 72 7.12 -11.17 7.38
C ALA A 72 6.77 -12.58 6.87
N ARG A 73 5.61 -12.74 6.23
CA ARG A 73 5.18 -14.02 5.64
C ARG A 73 5.98 -14.38 4.39
N GLU A 74 6.25 -13.44 3.50
CA GLU A 74 7.11 -13.69 2.33
C GLU A 74 8.52 -14.12 2.74
N SER A 75 9.10 -13.45 3.75
CA SER A 75 10.42 -13.79 4.29
C SER A 75 10.43 -15.18 4.97
N GLY A 76 9.31 -15.59 5.59
CA GLY A 76 9.17 -16.89 6.24
C GLY A 76 8.85 -18.06 5.29
N ALA A 77 8.25 -17.80 4.13
CA ALA A 77 7.87 -18.82 3.16
C ALA A 77 9.06 -19.45 2.40
N GLY A 78 10.28 -18.93 2.58
CA GLY A 78 11.53 -19.48 2.03
C GLY A 78 12.19 -20.59 2.84
N HIS A 79 11.62 -20.99 4.00
CA HIS A 79 12.17 -22.07 4.83
C HIS A 79 11.21 -23.27 4.89
N GLN A 80 11.13 -24.05 3.81
CA GLN A 80 10.76 -25.45 3.97
C GLN A 80 11.98 -26.20 4.52
N PRO A 81 11.93 -26.76 5.74
CA PRO A 81 12.88 -27.80 6.10
C PRO A 81 12.60 -28.98 5.18
N LEU A 82 13.59 -29.37 4.38
CA LEU A 82 13.61 -30.66 3.70
C LEU A 82 13.41 -31.74 4.78
N ALA A 83 12.18 -32.23 4.90
CA ALA A 83 11.87 -33.38 5.74
C ALA A 83 12.54 -34.60 5.12
N SER A 84 13.19 -35.35 6.03
CA SER A 84 14.12 -36.47 5.84
C SER A 84 13.58 -37.65 5.03
#